data_AF-A0A2X2UUX6-F1
#
_entry.id   AF-A0A2X2UUX6-F1
#
_cell.length_a   1.000
_cell.length_b   1.000
_cell.length_c   1.000
_cell.angle_alpha   90.00
_cell.angle_beta   90.00
_cell.angle_gamma   90.00
#
_symmetry.space_group_name_H-M   'P 1'
#
loop_
_entity.id
_entity.type
_entity.pdbx_description
1 polymer ?
#
loop_
_entity_poly.entity_id
_entity_poly.type
_entity_poly.pdbx_seq_one_letter_code
_entity_poly.pdbx_strand_id
1 'polypeptide(L)'
;MSGIDLYTIESTASVIHALKKIDDNKKGFLVVLTSGRVVGTLTDGDIRRAFIAGHALEDSITEIYAQNCTVLHSNEGISKAIDLFKNVAIKFLPIVDENGSLVNIITKTQMHVVLLQDLHADLTYDFGALDEGIVDYEIYQRPWGFYKTTVMNDYFQSKVISVNPKSQLSLQSHNHREEHWIVAHGNGTVQLDNSILNVTCGSSIFIPKGCKHRLTNTDDKESLIITEVQIGDYFGEDDIIRYEDIYGRI
;
A
#
# COMPACT_ATOMS: atom_id res chain seq x y z
N MET A 1 14.53 -12.54 19.82
CA MET A 1 14.92 -12.85 18.43
C MET A 1 14.54 -11.63 17.62
N SER A 2 15.49 -11.03 16.92
CA SER A 2 15.21 -9.87 16.07
C SER A 2 14.24 -10.31 14.97
N GLY A 3 13.36 -9.42 14.49
CA GLY A 3 12.43 -9.75 13.40
C GLY A 3 13.13 -10.24 12.11
N ILE A 4 14.43 -10.00 11.99
CA ILE A 4 15.28 -10.37 10.86
C ILE A 4 15.50 -11.90 10.77
N ASP A 5 15.52 -12.62 11.88
CA ASP A 5 15.75 -14.09 11.90
C ASP A 5 14.68 -14.87 11.10
N LEU A 6 13.50 -14.28 10.97
CA LEU A 6 12.38 -14.81 10.19
C LEU A 6 12.67 -14.80 8.67
N TYR A 7 13.58 -13.93 8.24
CA TYR A 7 13.91 -13.71 6.84
C TYR A 7 15.26 -14.30 6.44
N THR A 8 15.99 -14.97 7.34
CA THR A 8 17.32 -15.52 7.05
C THR A 8 17.34 -17.03 6.99
N ILE A 9 18.29 -17.60 6.24
CA ILE A 9 18.51 -19.04 6.21
C ILE A 9 19.98 -19.37 5.89
N GLU A 10 20.53 -20.41 6.50
CA GLU A 10 21.88 -20.89 6.15
C GLU A 10 21.88 -21.57 4.78
N SER A 11 22.94 -21.36 4.00
CA SER A 11 23.12 -21.88 2.63
C SER A 11 23.10 -23.41 2.51
N THR A 12 23.29 -24.11 3.62
CA THR A 12 23.28 -25.58 3.74
C THR A 12 21.94 -26.14 4.21
N ALA A 13 20.94 -25.28 4.44
CA ALA A 13 19.61 -25.71 4.84
C ALA A 13 18.89 -26.45 3.70
N SER A 14 17.92 -27.28 4.07
CA SER A 14 17.11 -28.00 3.08
C SER A 14 16.03 -27.12 2.45
N VAL A 15 15.59 -27.50 1.24
CA VAL A 15 14.48 -26.87 0.52
C VAL A 15 13.21 -26.81 1.37
N ILE A 16 12.86 -27.88 2.09
CA ILE A 16 11.68 -27.89 2.97
C ILE A 16 11.80 -26.91 4.14
N HIS A 17 12.99 -26.70 4.68
CA HIS A 17 13.20 -25.70 5.73
C HIS A 17 13.04 -24.28 5.16
N ALA A 18 13.58 -24.03 3.97
CA ALA A 18 13.39 -22.77 3.27
C ALA A 18 11.91 -22.46 3.00
N LEU A 19 11.17 -23.44 2.49
CA LEU A 19 9.73 -23.30 2.23
C LEU A 19 8.94 -22.98 3.50
N LYS A 20 9.24 -23.65 4.62
CA LYS A 20 8.60 -23.34 5.92
C LYS A 20 8.87 -21.91 6.34
N LYS A 21 10.14 -21.45 6.28
CA LYS A 21 10.48 -20.07 6.62
C LYS A 21 9.81 -19.04 5.70
N ILE A 22 9.71 -19.32 4.40
CA ILE A 22 8.98 -18.47 3.45
C ILE A 22 7.50 -18.40 3.81
N ASP A 23 6.87 -19.55 4.12
CA ASP A 23 5.48 -19.58 4.53
C ASP A 23 5.26 -18.84 5.85
N ASP A 24 6.16 -19.00 6.83
CA ASP A 24 6.06 -18.33 8.12
C ASP A 24 6.21 -16.81 7.99
N ASN A 25 7.05 -16.33 7.06
CA ASN A 25 7.33 -14.91 6.88
C ASN A 25 6.32 -14.16 5.99
N LYS A 26 5.53 -14.87 5.18
CA LYS A 26 4.50 -14.31 4.28
C LYS A 26 5.00 -13.27 3.26
N LYS A 27 6.32 -13.14 3.05
CA LYS A 27 6.92 -12.21 2.08
C LYS A 27 7.47 -12.89 0.83
N GLY A 28 7.57 -14.22 0.79
CA GLY A 28 7.96 -14.96 -0.41
C GLY A 28 9.47 -14.97 -0.70
N PHE A 29 10.30 -14.57 0.27
CA PHE A 29 11.75 -14.52 0.12
C PHE A 29 12.52 -14.83 1.41
N LEU A 30 13.80 -15.15 1.25
CA LEU A 30 14.80 -15.28 2.31
C LEU A 30 16.14 -14.68 1.87
N VAL A 31 16.91 -14.19 2.84
CA VAL A 31 18.32 -13.82 2.72
C VAL A 31 19.15 -15.03 3.11
N VAL A 32 20.03 -15.47 2.20
CA VAL A 32 20.86 -16.64 2.43
C VAL A 32 22.17 -16.22 3.07
N LEU A 33 22.53 -16.90 4.15
CA LEU A 33 23.72 -16.65 4.95
C LEU A 33 24.72 -17.81 4.84
N THR A 34 25.99 -17.48 4.99
CA THR A 34 27.05 -18.45 5.30
C THR A 34 27.91 -17.86 6.40
N SER A 35 27.98 -18.52 7.55
CA SER A 35 28.78 -18.04 8.70
C SER A 35 28.42 -16.60 9.12
N GLY A 36 27.12 -16.26 9.07
CA GLY A 36 26.62 -14.93 9.45
C GLY A 36 26.83 -13.82 8.42
N ARG A 37 27.28 -14.12 7.20
CA ARG A 37 27.42 -13.17 6.08
C ARG A 37 26.41 -13.43 4.99
N VAL A 38 25.88 -12.37 4.39
CA VAL A 38 24.96 -12.47 3.25
C VAL A 38 25.71 -12.99 2.02
N VAL A 39 25.21 -14.08 1.44
CA VAL A 39 25.79 -14.72 0.25
C VAL A 39 24.81 -14.81 -0.93
N GLY A 40 23.54 -14.45 -0.71
CA GLY A 40 22.53 -14.52 -1.76
C GLY A 40 21.12 -14.31 -1.24
N THR A 41 20.16 -14.51 -2.14
CA THR A 41 18.73 -14.44 -1.84
C THR A 41 17.99 -15.62 -2.46
N LEU A 42 16.90 -16.02 -1.81
CA LEU A 42 16.07 -17.15 -2.23
C LEU A 42 14.60 -16.73 -2.26
N THR A 43 13.89 -17.10 -3.31
CA THR A 43 12.47 -16.77 -3.51
C THR A 43 11.65 -18.00 -3.91
N ASP A 44 10.32 -17.90 -3.87
CA ASP A 44 9.42 -18.93 -4.44
C ASP A 44 9.75 -19.26 -5.90
N GLY A 45 10.25 -18.27 -6.65
CA GLY A 45 10.68 -18.47 -8.04
C GLY A 45 11.88 -19.40 -8.16
N ASP A 46 12.83 -19.32 -7.23
CA ASP A 46 14.01 -20.18 -7.19
C ASP A 46 13.64 -21.60 -6.79
N ILE A 47 12.82 -21.76 -5.75
CA ILE A 47 12.34 -23.06 -5.30
C ILE A 47 11.52 -23.75 -6.39
N ARG A 48 10.63 -23.02 -7.07
CA ARG A 48 9.88 -23.55 -8.21
C ARG A 48 10.82 -24.03 -9.32
N ARG A 49 11.86 -23.26 -9.65
CA ARG A 49 12.86 -23.65 -10.67
C ARG A 49 13.65 -24.88 -10.24
N ALA A 50 13.96 -25.02 -8.95
CA ALA A 50 14.64 -26.21 -8.43
C ALA A 50 13.80 -27.48 -8.60
N PHE A 51 12.49 -27.42 -8.30
CA PHE A 51 11.61 -28.57 -8.53
C PHE A 51 11.50 -28.94 -10.02
N ILE A 52 11.47 -27.94 -10.92
CA ILE A 52 11.50 -28.18 -12.37
C ILE A 52 12.81 -28.85 -12.80
N ALA A 53 13.92 -28.53 -12.14
CA ALA A 53 15.23 -29.14 -12.38
C ALA A 53 15.41 -30.53 -11.72
N GLY A 54 14.45 -31.00 -10.94
CA GLY A 54 14.45 -32.34 -10.34
C GLY A 54 14.98 -32.41 -8.90
N HIS A 55 15.17 -31.28 -8.22
CA HIS A 55 15.54 -31.28 -6.80
C HIS A 55 14.42 -31.81 -5.90
N ALA A 56 14.80 -32.50 -4.83
CA ALA A 56 13.90 -33.00 -3.79
C ALA A 56 13.71 -32.00 -2.63
N LEU A 57 12.76 -32.27 -1.74
CA LEU A 57 12.48 -31.42 -0.57
C LEU A 57 13.61 -31.43 0.46
N GLU A 58 14.35 -32.52 0.53
CA GLU A 58 15.44 -32.75 1.46
C GLU A 58 16.78 -32.19 0.96
N ASP A 59 16.87 -31.85 -0.33
CA ASP A 59 18.09 -31.31 -0.94
C ASP A 59 18.48 -29.98 -0.31
N SER A 60 19.79 -29.71 -0.29
CA SER A 60 20.35 -28.43 0.15
C SER A 60 20.02 -27.30 -0.82
N ILE A 61 19.79 -26.09 -0.29
CA ILE A 61 19.56 -24.89 -1.10
C ILE A 61 20.82 -24.31 -1.76
N THR A 62 22.00 -24.87 -1.49
CA THR A 62 23.31 -24.30 -1.90
C THR A 62 23.40 -23.95 -3.39
N GLU A 63 22.78 -24.75 -4.26
CA GLU A 63 22.80 -24.58 -5.72
C GLU A 63 21.52 -23.93 -6.27
N ILE A 64 20.58 -23.56 -5.39
CA ILE A 64 19.23 -23.13 -5.75
C ILE A 64 19.07 -21.61 -5.67
N TYR A 65 19.67 -20.97 -4.67
CA TYR A 65 19.48 -19.54 -4.42
C TYR A 65 20.30 -18.65 -5.38
N ALA A 66 19.87 -17.39 -5.53
CA ALA A 66 20.57 -16.40 -6.35
C ALA A 66 21.80 -15.84 -5.61
N GLN A 67 23.00 -16.17 -6.08
CA GLN A 67 24.27 -15.76 -5.46
C GLN A 67 24.64 -14.28 -5.72
N ASN A 68 24.23 -13.73 -6.87
CA ASN A 68 24.49 -12.34 -7.23
C ASN A 68 23.34 -11.43 -6.74
N CYS A 69 23.14 -11.36 -5.42
CA CYS A 69 22.13 -10.48 -4.86
C CYS A 69 22.67 -9.04 -4.73
N THR A 70 21.84 -8.07 -5.11
CA THR A 70 22.10 -6.67 -4.81
C THR A 70 21.87 -6.42 -3.32
N VAL A 71 22.85 -5.85 -2.63
CA VAL A 71 22.78 -5.44 -1.23
C VAL A 71 22.93 -3.93 -1.11
N LEU A 72 22.55 -3.40 0.04
CA LEU A 72 22.74 -2.00 0.42
C LEU A 72 23.64 -1.96 1.66
N HIS A 73 24.62 -1.06 1.71
CA HIS A 73 25.45 -0.90 2.90
C HIS A 73 24.80 0.06 3.89
N SER A 74 24.90 -0.22 5.19
CA SER A 74 24.25 0.57 6.25
C SER A 74 24.74 2.02 6.36
N ASN A 75 25.91 2.32 5.78
CA ASN A 75 26.46 3.68 5.69
C ASN A 75 25.95 4.46 4.47
N GLU A 76 25.21 3.82 3.56
CA GLU A 76 24.55 4.47 2.43
C GLU A 76 23.23 5.14 2.89
N GLY A 77 22.74 6.09 2.10
CA GLY A 77 21.47 6.74 2.35
C GLY A 77 20.28 5.99 1.74
N ILE A 78 19.07 6.27 2.24
CA ILE A 78 17.82 5.72 1.68
C ILE A 78 17.61 6.09 0.19
N SER A 79 18.22 7.18 -0.28
CA SER A 79 18.23 7.57 -1.69
C SER A 79 18.81 6.48 -2.60
N LYS A 80 19.82 5.75 -2.13
CA LYS A 80 20.39 4.62 -2.87
C LYS A 80 19.40 3.47 -2.99
N ALA A 81 18.63 3.19 -1.94
CA ALA A 81 17.56 2.19 -1.99
C ALA A 81 16.51 2.57 -3.05
N ILE A 82 16.10 3.84 -3.09
CA ILE A 82 15.16 4.37 -4.10
C ILE A 82 15.70 4.15 -5.51
N ASP A 83 16.98 4.45 -5.75
CA ASP A 83 17.61 4.23 -7.05
C ASP A 83 17.66 2.75 -7.45
N LEU A 84 17.98 1.86 -6.52
CA LEU A 84 18.01 0.42 -6.77
C LEU A 84 16.61 -0.13 -7.06
N PHE A 85 15.58 0.32 -6.33
CA PHE A 85 14.20 -0.10 -6.53
C PHE A 85 13.55 0.40 -7.83
N LYS A 86 14.19 1.31 -8.58
CA LYS A 86 13.79 1.62 -9.96
C LYS A 86 13.81 0.38 -10.84
N ASN A 87 14.70 -0.58 -10.56
CA ASN A 87 14.65 -1.88 -11.19
C ASN A 87 13.44 -2.67 -10.67
N VAL A 88 12.45 -2.88 -11.53
CA VAL A 88 11.20 -3.59 -11.20
C VAL A 88 11.41 -5.05 -10.77
N ALA A 89 12.55 -5.65 -11.11
CA ALA A 89 12.88 -7.01 -10.69
C ALA A 89 13.30 -7.09 -9.21
N ILE A 90 13.75 -5.98 -8.62
CA ILE A 90 14.17 -5.93 -7.22
C ILE A 90 12.96 -5.63 -6.35
N LYS A 91 12.59 -6.61 -5.51
CA LYS A 91 11.44 -6.50 -4.59
C LYS A 91 11.85 -6.19 -3.15
N PHE A 92 13.09 -6.50 -2.78
CA PHE A 92 13.65 -6.22 -1.47
C PHE A 92 15.17 -6.08 -1.58
N LEU A 93 15.79 -5.48 -0.56
CA LEU A 93 17.22 -5.26 -0.44
C LEU A 93 17.68 -5.66 0.97
N PRO A 94 18.62 -6.62 1.10
CA PRO A 94 19.35 -6.83 2.34
C PRO A 94 20.25 -5.63 2.63
N ILE A 95 20.24 -5.17 3.88
CA ILE A 95 21.10 -4.08 4.37
C ILE A 95 22.22 -4.72 5.21
N VAL A 96 23.47 -4.49 4.82
CA VAL A 96 24.64 -5.11 5.44
C VAL A 96 25.58 -4.08 6.06
N ASP A 97 26.33 -4.51 7.07
CA ASP A 97 27.43 -3.73 7.64
C ASP A 97 28.69 -3.79 6.74
N GLU A 98 29.80 -3.21 7.21
CA GLU A 98 31.09 -3.24 6.52
C GLU A 98 31.68 -4.67 6.41
N ASN A 99 31.25 -5.60 7.25
CA ASN A 99 31.70 -7.00 7.28
C ASN A 99 30.83 -7.93 6.41
N GLY A 100 29.78 -7.40 5.78
CA GLY A 100 28.80 -8.17 5.01
C GLY A 100 27.78 -8.92 5.86
N SER A 101 27.70 -8.62 7.15
CA SER A 101 26.70 -9.18 8.05
C SER A 101 25.38 -8.44 7.90
N LEU A 102 24.27 -9.18 7.93
CA LEU A 102 22.94 -8.62 7.76
C LEU A 102 22.55 -7.77 8.98
N VAL A 103 22.19 -6.52 8.74
CA VAL A 103 21.77 -5.56 9.78
C VAL A 103 20.26 -5.29 9.70
N ASN A 104 19.71 -5.23 8.49
CA ASN A 104 18.30 -4.92 8.27
C ASN A 104 17.85 -5.40 6.88
N ILE A 105 16.56 -5.30 6.58
CA ILE A 105 15.98 -5.61 5.26
C ILE A 105 14.94 -4.55 4.95
N ILE A 106 14.96 -4.00 3.75
CA ILE A 106 13.90 -3.12 3.25
C ILE A 106 13.23 -3.75 2.03
N THR A 107 11.90 -3.78 2.03
CA THR A 107 11.12 -4.17 0.84
C THR A 107 10.73 -2.93 0.02
N LYS A 108 10.43 -3.13 -1.26
CA LYS A 108 9.94 -2.06 -2.12
C LYS A 108 8.62 -1.48 -1.62
N THR A 109 7.75 -2.32 -1.05
CA THR A 109 6.48 -1.88 -0.44
C THR A 109 6.75 -0.99 0.77
N GLN A 110 7.64 -1.39 1.67
CA GLN A 110 8.04 -0.57 2.82
C GLN A 110 8.65 0.77 2.39
N MET A 111 9.48 0.79 1.34
CA MET A 111 9.99 2.04 0.77
C MET A 111 8.85 2.94 0.27
N HIS A 112 7.82 2.39 -0.39
CA HIS A 112 6.65 3.19 -0.78
C HIS A 112 5.89 3.76 0.44
N VAL A 113 5.73 2.99 1.52
CA VAL A 113 5.12 3.50 2.76
C VAL A 113 5.90 4.70 3.29
N VAL A 114 7.22 4.58 3.40
CA VAL A 114 8.10 5.67 3.85
C VAL A 114 7.90 6.93 3.02
N LEU A 115 7.83 6.80 1.69
CA LEU A 115 7.64 7.94 0.78
C LEU A 115 6.23 8.54 0.86
N LEU A 116 5.18 7.72 0.96
CA LEU A 116 3.80 8.18 1.00
C LEU A 116 3.42 8.82 2.34
N GLN A 117 4.04 8.35 3.43
CA GLN A 117 3.85 8.86 4.79
C GLN A 117 4.83 10.01 5.13
N ASP A 118 5.72 10.40 4.22
CA ASP A 118 6.76 11.43 4.47
C ASP A 118 7.63 11.12 5.71
N LEU A 119 7.99 9.84 5.88
CA LEU A 119 8.79 9.40 7.02
C LEU A 119 10.28 9.70 6.77
N HIS A 120 10.90 10.36 7.74
CA HIS A 120 12.34 10.64 7.73
C HIS A 120 13.12 9.41 8.25
N ALA A 121 13.14 8.33 7.46
CA ALA A 121 13.79 7.08 7.80
C ALA A 121 15.24 6.99 7.28
N ASP A 122 16.12 6.40 8.08
CA ASP A 122 17.43 5.91 7.63
C ASP A 122 17.43 4.38 7.49
N LEU A 123 18.57 3.78 7.10
CA LEU A 123 18.66 2.33 6.87
C LEU A 123 18.61 1.48 8.17
N THR A 124 18.66 2.12 9.33
CA THR A 124 18.52 1.48 10.65
C THR A 124 17.08 1.50 11.17
N TYR A 125 16.19 2.20 10.46
CA TYR A 125 14.76 2.25 10.79
C TYR A 125 14.14 0.85 10.85
N ASP A 126 13.22 0.63 11.78
CA ASP A 126 12.48 -0.63 11.89
C ASP A 126 11.40 -0.73 10.81
N PHE A 127 11.82 -1.08 9.60
CA PHE A 127 10.91 -1.27 8.46
C PHE A 127 9.91 -2.42 8.71
N GLY A 128 10.22 -3.36 9.60
CA GLY A 128 9.34 -4.47 9.97
C GLY A 128 8.10 -4.03 10.75
N ALA A 129 8.13 -2.86 11.38
CA ALA A 129 7.00 -2.27 12.10
C ALA A 129 6.06 -1.44 11.21
N LEU A 130 6.40 -1.23 9.93
CA LEU A 130 5.56 -0.45 9.02
C LEU A 130 4.28 -1.21 8.65
N ASP A 131 3.15 -0.50 8.68
CA ASP A 131 1.91 -0.98 8.10
C ASP A 131 1.97 -0.87 6.56
N GLU A 132 2.32 -1.98 5.91
CA GLU A 132 2.35 -2.08 4.45
C GLU A 132 0.95 -2.04 3.82
N GLY A 133 -0.12 -2.27 4.59
CA GLY A 133 -1.50 -2.18 4.14
C GLY A 133 -1.89 -0.76 3.69
N ILE A 134 -1.12 0.25 4.12
CA ILE A 134 -1.22 1.63 3.65
C ILE A 134 -0.98 1.73 2.14
N VAL A 135 -0.29 0.78 1.49
CA VAL A 135 -0.12 0.80 0.03
C VAL A 135 -1.20 -0.03 -0.69
N ASP A 136 -1.80 -0.98 0.04
CA ASP A 136 -2.79 -1.92 -0.46
C ASP A 136 -4.20 -1.32 -0.34
N TYR A 137 -4.63 -0.59 -1.37
CA TYR A 137 -5.97 -0.02 -1.40
C TYR A 137 -6.95 -0.88 -2.19
N GLU A 138 -7.82 -1.58 -1.46
CA GLU A 138 -8.96 -2.29 -2.00
C GLU A 138 -10.02 -1.34 -2.58
N ILE A 139 -10.82 -1.88 -3.49
CA ILE A 139 -12.02 -1.22 -4.02
C ILE A 139 -13.20 -1.61 -3.13
N TYR A 140 -13.79 -0.64 -2.47
CA TYR A 140 -14.92 -0.85 -1.56
C TYR A 140 -16.24 -0.61 -2.29
N GLN A 141 -16.97 -1.70 -2.54
CA GLN A 141 -18.32 -1.63 -3.11
C GLN A 141 -19.31 -1.02 -2.11
N ARG A 142 -20.25 -0.24 -2.63
CA ARG A 142 -21.33 0.42 -1.89
C ARG A 142 -22.62 0.34 -2.70
N PRO A 143 -23.80 0.47 -2.07
CA PRO A 143 -25.08 0.43 -2.79
C PRO A 143 -25.22 1.47 -3.92
N TRP A 144 -24.50 2.59 -3.82
CA TRP A 144 -24.48 3.67 -4.82
C TRP A 144 -23.33 3.56 -5.83
N GLY A 145 -22.44 2.58 -5.73
CA GLY A 145 -21.25 2.47 -6.58
C GLY A 145 -20.03 1.95 -5.81
N PHE A 146 -18.89 2.64 -5.87
CA PHE A 146 -17.71 2.25 -5.10
C PHE A 146 -16.84 3.46 -4.75
N TYR A 147 -15.95 3.27 -3.77
CA TYR A 147 -14.79 4.14 -3.62
C TYR A 147 -13.50 3.34 -3.46
N LYS A 148 -12.38 4.01 -3.71
CA LYS A 148 -11.03 3.52 -3.47
C LYS A 148 -10.20 4.64 -2.87
N THR A 149 -9.62 4.42 -1.71
CA THR A 149 -8.58 5.31 -1.19
C THR A 149 -7.35 5.21 -2.10
N THR A 150 -6.75 6.33 -2.46
CA THR A 150 -5.58 6.37 -3.34
C THR A 150 -4.30 6.64 -2.56
N VAL A 151 -4.39 7.52 -1.57
CA VAL A 151 -3.32 7.88 -0.62
C VAL A 151 -3.97 8.25 0.70
N MET A 152 -3.39 7.83 1.81
CA MET A 152 -3.74 8.30 3.15
C MET A 152 -2.45 8.49 3.94
N ASN A 153 -2.28 9.64 4.57
CA ASN A 153 -1.21 9.92 5.52
C ASN A 153 -1.69 10.91 6.59
N ASP A 154 -0.79 11.35 7.46
CA ASP A 154 -1.10 12.27 8.56
C ASP A 154 -1.63 13.64 8.10
N TYR A 155 -1.44 14.00 6.83
CA TYR A 155 -1.79 15.31 6.30
C TYR A 155 -3.10 15.31 5.51
N PHE A 156 -3.38 14.24 4.77
CA PHE A 156 -4.58 14.15 3.93
C PHE A 156 -4.99 12.70 3.62
N GLN A 157 -6.24 12.54 3.20
CA GLN A 157 -6.74 11.33 2.56
C GLN A 157 -7.29 11.67 1.18
N SER A 158 -6.89 10.93 0.15
CA SER A 158 -7.47 11.06 -1.19
C SER A 158 -8.21 9.80 -1.60
N LYS A 159 -9.31 9.97 -2.33
CA LYS A 159 -10.16 8.88 -2.82
C LYS A 159 -10.55 9.10 -4.27
N VAL A 160 -10.84 8.00 -4.95
CA VAL A 160 -11.69 7.98 -6.14
C VAL A 160 -13.04 7.44 -5.71
N ILE A 161 -14.12 8.15 -6.06
CA ILE A 161 -15.50 7.75 -5.79
C ILE A 161 -16.23 7.66 -7.13
N SER A 162 -16.88 6.54 -7.40
CA SER A 162 -17.72 6.32 -8.57
C SER A 162 -19.15 6.07 -8.12
N VAL A 163 -20.07 6.93 -8.56
CA VAL A 163 -21.51 6.83 -8.28
C VAL A 163 -22.23 6.32 -9.52
N ASN A 164 -22.93 5.20 -9.37
CA ASN A 164 -23.73 4.56 -10.41
C ASN A 164 -24.82 5.50 -10.95
N PRO A 165 -25.34 5.26 -12.17
CA PRO A 165 -26.46 6.01 -12.72
C PRO A 165 -27.64 6.10 -11.74
N LYS A 166 -28.27 7.28 -11.67
CA LYS A 166 -29.38 7.61 -10.77
C LYS A 166 -29.16 7.31 -9.27
N SER A 167 -27.91 7.11 -8.85
CA SER A 167 -27.56 6.85 -7.46
C SER A 167 -27.00 8.10 -6.79
N GLN A 168 -26.92 8.09 -5.46
CA GLN A 168 -26.42 9.22 -4.68
C GLN A 168 -25.70 8.77 -3.41
N LEU A 169 -24.82 9.62 -2.91
CA LEU A 169 -24.27 9.47 -1.56
C LEU A 169 -25.34 9.82 -0.50
N SER A 170 -25.09 9.40 0.74
CA SER A 170 -25.89 9.90 1.86
C SER A 170 -25.71 11.42 2.01
N LEU A 171 -26.72 12.13 2.49
CA LEU A 171 -26.51 13.51 2.95
C LEU A 171 -25.72 13.42 4.25
N GLN A 172 -24.52 13.99 4.25
CA GLN A 172 -23.59 13.84 5.35
C GLN A 172 -22.82 15.13 5.64
N SER A 173 -22.16 15.18 6.80
CA SER A 173 -21.21 16.22 7.17
C SER A 173 -20.05 15.62 7.96
N HIS A 174 -18.97 16.37 8.09
CA HIS A 174 -17.75 16.00 8.83
C HIS A 174 -17.36 17.14 9.77
N ASN A 175 -16.93 16.83 11.00
CA ASN A 175 -16.51 17.84 11.96
C ASN A 175 -15.01 18.12 11.90
N HIS A 176 -14.22 17.11 11.55
CA HIS A 176 -12.77 17.18 11.65
C HIS A 176 -12.07 17.43 10.30
N ARG A 177 -12.76 17.28 9.18
CA ARG A 177 -12.17 17.47 7.85
C ARG A 177 -13.01 18.31 6.91
N GLU A 178 -12.33 19.06 6.08
CA GLU A 178 -12.89 19.65 4.87
C GLU A 178 -12.57 18.77 3.66
N GLU A 179 -13.33 18.95 2.58
CA GLU A 179 -13.17 18.14 1.37
C GLU A 179 -13.09 18.99 0.11
N HIS A 180 -12.27 18.55 -0.82
CA HIS A 180 -12.13 19.10 -2.16
C HIS A 180 -12.42 18.02 -3.17
N TRP A 181 -13.46 18.23 -3.97
CA TRP A 181 -13.86 17.30 -5.02
C TRP A 181 -13.53 17.88 -6.39
N ILE A 182 -13.06 17.03 -7.29
CA ILE A 182 -12.94 17.31 -8.72
C ILE A 182 -13.72 16.24 -9.47
N VAL A 183 -14.64 16.65 -10.34
CA VAL A 183 -15.38 15.71 -11.18
C VAL A 183 -14.48 15.28 -12.34
N ALA A 184 -14.07 14.01 -12.32
CA ALA A 184 -13.23 13.41 -13.36
C ALA A 184 -14.04 12.92 -14.57
N HIS A 185 -15.30 12.51 -14.35
CA HIS A 185 -16.18 12.03 -15.41
C HIS A 185 -17.67 12.10 -15.01
N GLY A 186 -18.56 12.21 -15.99
CA GLY A 186 -20.01 12.18 -15.78
C GLY A 186 -20.63 13.53 -15.44
N ASN A 187 -21.94 13.51 -15.20
CA ASN A 187 -22.75 14.67 -14.85
C ASN A 187 -23.61 14.37 -13.63
N GLY A 188 -23.84 15.39 -12.81
CA GLY A 188 -24.63 15.23 -11.61
C GLY A 188 -24.96 16.54 -10.93
N THR A 189 -25.34 16.42 -9.67
CA THR A 189 -25.50 17.55 -8.78
C THR A 189 -24.71 17.34 -7.50
N VAL A 190 -24.24 18.45 -6.94
CA VAL A 190 -23.72 18.50 -5.57
C VAL A 190 -24.62 19.41 -4.75
N GLN A 191 -25.16 18.87 -3.67
CA GLN A 191 -25.84 19.65 -2.65
C GLN A 191 -24.81 20.16 -1.64
N LEU A 192 -24.87 21.45 -1.30
CA LEU A 192 -24.11 22.10 -0.22
C LEU A 192 -25.11 22.89 0.63
N ASP A 193 -25.39 22.38 1.83
CA ASP A 193 -26.49 22.78 2.69
C ASP A 193 -27.82 22.88 1.92
N ASN A 194 -28.28 24.11 1.66
CA ASN A 194 -29.54 24.39 0.96
C ASN A 194 -29.34 24.68 -0.54
N SER A 195 -28.10 24.70 -1.02
CA SER A 195 -27.76 25.00 -2.42
C SER A 195 -27.55 23.70 -3.20
N ILE A 196 -28.02 23.68 -4.45
CA ILE A 196 -27.78 22.56 -5.38
C ILE A 196 -27.04 23.13 -6.59
N LEU A 197 -25.88 22.56 -6.88
CA LEU A 197 -25.01 22.93 -7.97
C LEU A 197 -25.00 21.80 -9.00
N ASN A 198 -25.20 22.12 -10.28
CA ASN A 198 -24.95 21.16 -11.35
C ASN A 198 -23.43 21.02 -11.54
N VAL A 199 -22.97 19.79 -11.72
CA VAL A 199 -21.56 19.50 -11.92
C VAL A 199 -21.36 18.62 -13.15
N THR A 200 -20.27 18.87 -13.85
CA THR A 200 -19.81 18.14 -15.03
C THR A 200 -18.29 17.93 -14.94
N CYS A 201 -17.71 17.14 -15.84
CA CYS A 201 -16.27 16.93 -15.91
C CYS A 201 -15.46 18.25 -15.82
N GLY A 202 -14.47 18.29 -14.93
CA GLY A 202 -13.65 19.47 -14.63
C GLY A 202 -14.21 20.41 -13.56
N SER A 203 -15.44 20.19 -13.09
CA SER A 203 -16.01 20.95 -11.95
C SER A 203 -15.20 20.68 -10.68
N SER A 204 -14.92 21.74 -9.91
CA SER A 204 -14.27 21.64 -8.60
C SER A 204 -15.20 22.19 -7.52
N ILE A 205 -15.32 21.44 -6.42
CA ILE A 205 -16.20 21.77 -5.31
C ILE A 205 -15.39 21.74 -4.02
N PHE A 206 -15.53 22.80 -3.22
CA PHE A 206 -14.99 22.87 -1.86
C PHE A 206 -16.13 22.69 -0.85
N ILE A 207 -15.88 21.84 0.15
CA ILE A 207 -16.83 21.47 1.19
C ILE A 207 -16.19 21.79 2.55
N PRO A 208 -16.60 22.88 3.21
CA PRO A 208 -16.10 23.24 4.53
C PRO A 208 -16.50 22.22 5.61
N LYS A 209 -15.72 22.17 6.70
CA LYS A 209 -16.09 21.45 7.93
C LYS A 209 -17.52 21.83 8.37
N GLY A 210 -18.32 20.83 8.72
CA GLY A 210 -19.70 20.98 9.18
C GLY A 210 -20.74 21.21 8.07
N CYS A 211 -20.33 21.47 6.81
CA CYS A 211 -21.26 21.67 5.70
C CYS A 211 -21.95 20.35 5.35
N LYS A 212 -23.29 20.36 5.28
CA LYS A 212 -24.03 19.20 4.80
C LYS A 212 -23.89 19.08 3.31
N HIS A 213 -23.47 17.93 2.82
CA HIS A 213 -23.20 17.75 1.41
C HIS A 213 -23.63 16.37 0.90
N ARG A 214 -23.92 16.31 -0.41
CA ARG A 214 -24.32 15.09 -1.12
C ARG A 214 -23.93 15.19 -2.59
N LEU A 215 -23.33 14.12 -3.13
CA LEU A 215 -23.15 13.93 -4.57
C LEU A 215 -24.28 13.06 -5.12
N THR A 216 -24.93 13.48 -6.20
CA THR A 216 -25.98 12.73 -6.89
C THR A 216 -25.64 12.61 -8.37
N ASN A 217 -25.62 11.37 -8.87
CA ASN A 217 -25.51 11.12 -10.31
C ASN A 217 -26.89 11.28 -10.97
N THR A 218 -27.00 12.22 -11.89
CA THR A 218 -28.26 12.49 -12.60
C THR A 218 -28.37 11.75 -13.93
N ASP A 219 -27.32 11.11 -14.39
CA ASP A 219 -27.28 10.38 -15.65
C ASP A 219 -28.05 9.04 -15.57
N ASP A 220 -28.54 8.56 -16.70
CA ASP A 220 -29.30 7.31 -16.86
C ASP A 220 -28.41 6.11 -17.17
N LYS A 221 -27.19 6.33 -17.66
CA LYS A 221 -26.31 5.27 -18.18
C LYS A 221 -24.87 5.40 -17.67
N GLU A 222 -24.34 6.61 -17.61
CA GLU A 222 -22.95 6.83 -17.26
C GLU A 222 -22.73 7.02 -15.75
N SER A 223 -21.58 6.57 -15.25
CA SER A 223 -21.20 6.80 -13.86
C SER A 223 -20.68 8.22 -13.65
N LEU A 224 -20.90 8.78 -12.46
CA LEU A 224 -20.31 10.04 -12.02
C LEU A 224 -19.09 9.72 -11.17
N ILE A 225 -17.91 10.11 -11.64
CA ILE A 225 -16.63 9.79 -11.00
C ILE A 225 -15.99 11.08 -10.50
N ILE A 226 -15.66 11.12 -9.21
CA ILE A 226 -14.92 12.21 -8.58
C ILE A 226 -13.59 11.74 -8.00
N THR A 227 -12.61 12.63 -8.01
CA THR A 227 -11.44 12.54 -7.13
C THR A 227 -11.67 13.46 -5.95
N GLU A 228 -11.50 12.92 -4.75
CA GLU A 228 -11.67 13.62 -3.48
C GLU A 228 -10.31 13.76 -2.79
N VAL A 229 -10.11 14.92 -2.15
CA VAL A 229 -9.04 15.16 -1.19
C VAL A 229 -9.68 15.67 0.09
N GLN A 230 -9.41 15.00 1.20
CA GLN A 230 -9.86 15.35 2.54
C GLN A 230 -8.67 15.92 3.32
N ILE A 231 -8.87 17.06 3.98
CA ILE A 231 -7.84 17.76 4.77
C ILE A 231 -8.39 18.04 6.17
N GLY A 232 -7.62 17.69 7.21
CA GLY A 232 -8.10 17.78 8.58
C GLY A 232 -7.18 17.12 9.58
N ASP A 233 -7.64 17.03 10.82
CA ASP A 233 -6.97 16.38 11.95
C ASP A 233 -7.43 14.93 12.16
N TYR A 234 -8.48 14.50 11.46
CA TYR A 234 -9.02 13.15 11.57
C TYR A 234 -9.79 12.72 10.30
N PHE A 235 -9.58 11.47 9.86
CA PHE A 235 -10.16 10.92 8.61
C PHE A 235 -10.98 9.63 8.80
N GLY A 236 -11.27 9.24 10.04
CA GLY A 236 -12.05 8.04 10.34
C GLY A 236 -13.48 8.08 9.78
N GLU A 237 -14.09 6.90 9.58
CA GLU A 237 -15.49 6.80 9.10
C GLU A 237 -16.52 7.20 10.18
N ASP A 238 -16.12 7.27 11.44
CA ASP A 238 -16.89 7.72 12.60
C ASP A 238 -17.05 9.25 12.69
N ASP A 239 -16.26 10.03 11.93
CA ASP A 239 -16.51 11.46 11.71
C ASP A 239 -17.68 11.72 10.74
N ILE A 240 -18.25 10.67 10.14
CA ILE A 240 -19.34 10.79 9.18
C ILE A 240 -20.69 10.87 9.91
N ILE A 241 -21.27 12.07 9.98
CA ILE A 241 -22.64 12.27 10.47
C ILE A 241 -23.59 12.16 9.27
N ARG A 242 -24.50 11.17 9.29
CA ARG A 242 -25.49 10.95 8.22
C ARG A 242 -26.86 11.49 8.62
N TYR A 243 -27.49 12.23 7.71
CA TYR A 243 -28.81 12.84 7.93
C TYR A 243 -29.90 12.17 7.12
N GLU A 244 -29.59 11.74 5.91
CA GLU A 244 -30.53 11.11 5.00
C GLU A 244 -29.81 10.08 4.10
N ASP A 245 -30.31 8.86 4.07
CA ASP A 245 -29.77 7.78 3.26
C ASP A 245 -30.89 6.90 2.70
N ILE A 246 -30.91 6.71 1.38
CA ILE A 246 -31.90 5.84 0.70
C ILE A 246 -31.55 4.36 0.82
N TYR A 247 -30.41 4.02 1.44
CA TYR A 247 -29.91 2.65 1.61
C TYR A 247 -29.92 2.16 3.06
N GLY A 248 -30.52 2.93 3.98
CA GLY A 248 -30.76 2.49 5.37
C GLY A 248 -29.53 2.50 6.29
N ARG A 249 -28.53 3.36 6.04
CA ARG A 249 -27.29 3.44 6.83
C ARG A 249 -27.30 4.55 7.90
N ILE A 250 -28.48 4.91 8.43
CA ILE A 250 -28.64 5.89 9.53
C ILE A 250 -28.69 5.14 10.86
#